data_AF-A0A533VHF3-F1
#
_entry.id   AF-A0A533VHF3-F1
#
_cell.length_a   1.000
_cell.length_b   1.000
_cell.length_c   1.000
_cell.angle_alpha   90.00
_cell.angle_beta   90.00
_cell.angle_gamma   90.00
#
_symmetry.space_group_name_H-M   'P 1'
#
loop_
_entity.id
_entity.type
_entity.pdbx_description
1 polymer ?
#
loop_
_entity_poly.entity_id
_entity_poly.type
_entity_poly.pdbx_seq_one_letter_code
_entity_poly.pdbx_strand_id
1 'polypeptide(L)'
;MNFKDRVDAAEKLAKKLEWLRGEDPFILAIPRGGVIIGDVIAKALGAKLDIIVSRKVGAPYNPELAIGAVMHDGSFFPNTDIIEAVNVPKKYIEQQVASELKE
;
A
#
# COMPACT_ATOMS: atom_id res chain seq x y z
N MET A 1 6.08 18.40 -14.08
CA MET A 1 4.75 18.84 -13.59
C MET A 1 4.90 19.03 -12.09
N ASN A 2 4.82 20.26 -11.59
CA ASN A 2 5.03 20.55 -10.16
C ASN A 2 3.69 20.82 -9.47
N PHE A 3 3.55 20.26 -8.27
CA PHE A 3 2.45 20.56 -7.36
C PHE A 3 2.97 21.47 -6.24
N LYS A 4 2.13 22.37 -5.75
CA LYS A 4 2.49 23.28 -4.65
C LYS A 4 2.67 22.50 -3.34
N ASP A 5 1.75 21.59 -3.07
CA ASP A 5 1.72 20.73 -1.90
C ASP A 5 0.85 19.49 -2.20
N ARG A 6 0.62 18.65 -1.19
CA ARG A 6 -0.22 17.45 -1.33
C ARG A 6 -1.68 17.77 -1.61
N VAL A 7 -2.19 18.89 -1.12
CA VAL A 7 -3.59 19.30 -1.32
C VAL A 7 -3.79 19.73 -2.77
N ASP A 8 -2.89 20.56 -3.31
CA ASP A 8 -2.89 20.97 -4.73
C ASP A 8 -2.80 19.75 -5.67
N ALA A 9 -1.95 18.78 -5.34
CA ALA A 9 -1.87 17.53 -6.10
C ALA A 9 -3.21 16.75 -6.05
N ALA A 10 -3.82 16.66 -4.88
CA ALA A 10 -5.05 15.92 -4.66
C ALA A 10 -6.26 16.57 -5.35
N GLU A 11 -6.39 17.89 -5.30
CA GLU A 11 -7.46 18.63 -6.00
C GLU A 11 -7.38 18.44 -7.52
N LYS A 12 -6.16 18.49 -8.07
CA LYS A 12 -5.92 18.23 -9.51
C LYS A 12 -6.24 16.78 -9.87
N LEU A 13 -5.94 15.82 -9.00
CA LEU A 13 -6.27 14.42 -9.21
C LEU A 13 -7.78 14.17 -9.10
N ALA A 14 -8.44 14.73 -8.09
CA ALA A 14 -9.89 14.63 -7.91
C ALA A 14 -10.65 15.11 -9.15
N LYS A 15 -10.26 16.25 -9.74
CA LYS A 15 -10.84 16.75 -11.00
C LYS A 15 -10.71 15.77 -12.17
N LYS A 16 -9.60 15.02 -12.24
CA LYS A 16 -9.41 13.98 -13.26
C LYS A 16 -10.18 12.70 -12.98
N LEU A 17 -10.57 12.48 -11.72
CA LEU A 17 -11.33 11.34 -11.24
C LEU A 17 -12.83 11.64 -11.10
N GLU A 18 -13.28 12.84 -11.48
CA GLU A 18 -14.67 13.28 -11.34
C GLU A 18 -15.69 12.32 -11.98
N TRP A 19 -15.27 11.61 -13.02
CA TRP A 19 -16.08 10.58 -13.69
C TRP A 19 -16.42 9.38 -12.80
N LEU A 20 -15.76 9.22 -11.64
CA LEU A 20 -16.09 8.22 -10.63
C LEU A 20 -17.14 8.72 -9.62
N ARG A 21 -17.54 10.00 -9.66
CA ARG A 21 -18.56 10.50 -8.73
C ARG A 21 -19.89 9.81 -9.03
N GLY A 22 -20.49 9.22 -8.01
CA GLY A 22 -21.74 8.46 -8.12
C GLY A 22 -21.53 6.96 -8.35
N GLU A 23 -20.32 6.50 -8.65
CA GLU A 23 -19.96 5.09 -8.82
C GLU A 23 -19.61 4.39 -7.49
N ASP A 24 -19.90 5.03 -6.35
CA ASP A 24 -19.53 4.61 -4.99
C ASP A 24 -18.06 4.13 -4.86
N PRO A 25 -17.06 4.93 -5.31
CA PRO A 25 -15.68 4.51 -5.22
C PRO A 25 -15.22 4.41 -3.77
N PHE A 26 -14.24 3.53 -3.53
CA PHE A 26 -13.60 3.38 -2.22
C PHE A 26 -12.13 3.79 -2.33
N ILE A 27 -11.72 4.78 -1.55
CA ILE A 27 -10.35 5.28 -1.53
C ILE A 27 -9.55 4.53 -0.47
N LEU A 28 -8.47 3.85 -0.88
CA LEU A 28 -7.50 3.22 0.01
C LEU A 28 -6.19 4.01 -0.01
N ALA A 29 -5.87 4.68 1.09
CA ALA A 29 -4.70 5.54 1.20
C ALA A 29 -3.51 4.81 1.85
N ILE A 30 -2.32 4.96 1.26
CA ILE A 30 -1.06 4.49 1.86
C ILE A 30 -0.47 5.62 2.75
N PRO A 31 -0.25 5.39 4.06
CA PRO A 31 0.34 6.38 4.95
C PRO A 31 1.78 6.77 4.59
N ARG A 32 2.26 7.94 5.02
CA ARG A 32 1.53 8.99 5.77
C ARG A 32 0.92 10.04 4.84
N GLY A 33 1.66 10.44 3.82
CA GLY A 33 1.26 11.52 2.91
C GLY A 33 0.06 11.18 2.04
N GLY A 34 -0.14 9.91 1.70
CA GLY A 34 -1.27 9.46 0.88
C GLY A 34 -2.62 9.66 1.58
N VAL A 35 -2.66 9.69 2.92
CA VAL A 35 -3.89 9.94 3.68
C VAL A 35 -4.41 11.36 3.43
N ILE A 36 -3.51 12.35 3.38
CA ILE A 36 -3.87 13.75 3.09
C ILE A 36 -4.47 13.86 1.69
N ILE A 37 -3.90 13.14 0.72
CA ILE A 37 -4.39 13.12 -0.66
C ILE A 37 -5.73 12.40 -0.75
N GLY A 38 -5.84 11.25 -0.10
CA GLY A 38 -7.05 10.43 -0.07
C GLY A 38 -8.24 11.15 0.55
N ASP A 39 -8.05 11.89 1.64
CA ASP A 39 -9.10 12.71 2.29
C ASP A 39 -9.68 13.76 1.34
N VAL A 40 -8.82 14.49 0.62
CA VAL A 40 -9.26 15.50 -0.35
C VAL A 40 -10.06 14.85 -1.49
N ILE A 41 -9.56 13.73 -2.04
CA ILE A 41 -10.22 13.03 -3.15
C ILE A 41 -11.55 12.42 -2.68
N ALA A 42 -11.59 11.82 -1.49
CA ALA A 42 -12.79 11.20 -0.95
C ALA A 42 -13.90 12.23 -0.75
N LYS A 43 -13.58 13.40 -0.19
CA LYS A 43 -14.51 14.52 -0.05
C LYS A 43 -15.02 15.02 -1.40
N ALA A 44 -14.14 15.15 -2.39
CA ALA A 44 -14.51 15.62 -3.73
C ALA A 44 -15.43 14.64 -4.47
N LEU A 45 -15.23 13.32 -4.30
CA LEU A 45 -16.00 12.29 -4.98
C LEU A 45 -17.23 11.80 -4.19
N GLY A 46 -17.38 12.20 -2.92
CA GLY A 46 -18.39 11.64 -2.02
C GLY A 46 -18.10 10.17 -1.67
N ALA A 47 -16.83 9.79 -1.67
CA ALA A 47 -16.34 8.43 -1.52
C ALA A 47 -16.04 8.08 -0.05
N LYS A 48 -15.99 6.78 0.25
CA LYS A 48 -15.40 6.31 1.51
C LYS A 48 -13.88 6.35 1.43
N LEU A 49 -13.23 6.60 2.56
CA LEU A 49 -11.79 6.56 2.71
C LEU A 49 -11.44 5.57 3.81
N ASP A 50 -10.46 4.72 3.53
CA ASP A 50 -9.75 3.95 4.54
C ASP A 50 -8.25 3.95 4.25
N ILE A 51 -7.49 3.41 5.19
CA ILE A 51 -6.04 3.34 5.16
C ILE A 51 -5.62 1.90 4.94
N ILE A 52 -4.69 1.69 4.01
CA ILE A 52 -4.08 0.38 3.81
C ILE A 52 -2.63 0.41 4.29
N VAL A 53 -2.30 -0.51 5.19
CA VAL A 53 -0.94 -0.70 5.72
C VAL A 53 -0.50 -2.12 5.43
N SER A 54 0.49 -2.23 4.56
CA SER A 54 1.22 -3.47 4.28
C SER A 54 2.68 -3.29 4.67
N ARG A 55 3.33 -4.36 5.10
CA ARG A 55 4.77 -4.39 5.36
C ARG A 55 5.46 -5.32 4.39
N LYS A 56 6.60 -4.87 3.87
CA LYS A 56 7.43 -5.65 2.95
C LYS A 56 8.08 -6.78 3.73
N VAL A 57 8.01 -8.00 3.22
CA VAL A 57 8.81 -9.13 3.70
C VAL A 57 10.04 -9.20 2.81
N GLY A 58 11.22 -8.91 3.38
CA GLY A 58 12.50 -8.92 2.65
C GLY A 58 13.10 -10.31 2.45
N ALA A 59 14.07 -10.45 1.54
CA ALA A 59 14.82 -11.68 1.32
C ALA A 59 15.95 -11.87 2.37
N PRO A 60 16.38 -13.13 2.66
CA PRO A 60 17.40 -13.42 3.69
C PRO A 60 18.72 -12.66 3.54
N TYR A 61 19.17 -12.44 2.29
CA TYR A 61 20.45 -11.84 1.98
C TYR A 61 20.33 -10.45 1.33
N ASN A 62 19.10 -9.99 1.13
CA ASN A 62 18.81 -8.67 0.57
C ASN A 62 17.45 -8.18 1.11
N PRO A 63 17.43 -7.51 2.27
CA PRO A 63 16.19 -7.00 2.88
C PRO A 63 15.44 -6.02 1.98
N GLU A 64 16.15 -5.38 1.03
CA GLU A 64 15.51 -4.48 0.08
C GLU A 64 14.68 -5.21 -0.99
N LEU A 65 15.07 -6.45 -1.34
CA LEU A 65 14.35 -7.31 -2.26
C LEU A 65 13.11 -7.90 -1.58
N ALA A 66 11.92 -7.48 -2.02
CA ALA A 66 10.66 -7.99 -1.50
C ALA A 66 10.39 -9.43 -1.99
N ILE A 67 10.25 -10.37 -1.06
CA ILE A 67 9.76 -11.73 -1.34
C ILE A 67 8.24 -11.85 -1.15
N GLY A 68 7.62 -10.80 -0.64
CA GLY A 68 6.19 -10.69 -0.43
C GLY A 68 5.82 -9.48 0.42
N ALA A 69 4.56 -9.43 0.81
CA ALA A 69 4.05 -8.43 1.76
C ALA A 69 3.14 -9.11 2.79
N VAL A 70 3.12 -8.57 4.00
CA VAL A 70 2.19 -8.98 5.06
C VAL A 70 1.26 -7.83 5.40
N MET A 71 -0.01 -8.17 5.60
CA MET A 71 -1.06 -7.27 6.06
C MET A 71 -1.19 -7.34 7.59
N HIS A 72 -1.79 -6.30 8.21
CA HIS A 72 -1.92 -6.22 9.66
C HIS A 72 -2.74 -7.38 10.29
N ASP A 73 -3.56 -8.07 9.50
CA ASP A 73 -4.37 -9.23 9.90
C ASP A 73 -3.58 -10.55 9.87
N GLY A 74 -2.31 -10.51 9.46
CA GLY A 74 -1.45 -11.68 9.30
C GLY A 74 -1.49 -12.30 7.90
N SER A 75 -2.31 -11.79 6.99
CA SER A 75 -2.37 -12.28 5.62
C SER A 75 -1.05 -12.01 4.90
N PHE A 76 -0.40 -13.08 4.41
CA PHE A 76 0.85 -13.00 3.66
C PHE A 76 0.61 -13.19 2.17
N PHE A 77 1.15 -12.27 1.37
CA PHE A 77 1.08 -12.24 -0.08
C PHE A 77 2.48 -12.51 -0.66
N PRO A 78 2.79 -13.76 -1.02
CA PRO A 78 4.10 -14.13 -1.54
C PRO A 78 4.32 -13.64 -2.97
N ASN A 79 5.57 -13.30 -3.29
CA ASN A 79 6.08 -13.22 -4.64
C ASN A 79 6.81 -14.52 -4.97
N THR A 80 6.08 -15.50 -5.51
CA THR A 80 6.57 -16.87 -5.75
C THR A 80 7.78 -16.88 -6.67
N ASP A 81 7.78 -16.06 -7.73
CA ASP A 81 8.89 -15.98 -8.70
C ASP A 81 10.21 -15.61 -8.01
N ILE A 82 10.18 -14.63 -7.10
CA ILE A 82 11.37 -14.20 -6.35
C ILE A 82 11.76 -15.25 -5.31
N ILE A 83 10.79 -15.82 -4.59
CA ILE A 83 11.03 -16.85 -3.58
C ILE A 83 11.78 -18.04 -4.19
N GLU A 84 11.35 -18.48 -5.36
CA GLU A 84 11.97 -19.59 -6.10
C GLU A 84 13.34 -19.19 -6.64
N ALA A 85 13.48 -18.02 -7.26
CA ALA A 85 14.73 -17.56 -7.86
C ALA A 85 15.89 -17.44 -6.85
N VAL A 86 15.59 -17.08 -5.60
CA VAL A 86 16.61 -16.95 -4.53
C VAL A 86 16.55 -18.08 -3.49
N ASN A 87 15.77 -19.13 -3.76
CA ASN A 87 15.62 -20.34 -2.94
C ASN A 87 15.38 -20.04 -1.45
N VAL A 88 14.37 -19.20 -1.16
CA VAL A 88 14.08 -18.77 0.22
C VAL A 88 13.51 -19.92 1.04
N PRO A 89 14.12 -20.29 2.18
CA PRO A 89 13.58 -21.33 3.04
C PRO A 89 12.23 -20.93 3.63
N LYS A 90 11.24 -21.83 3.60
CA LYS A 90 9.91 -21.59 4.20
C LYS A 90 9.98 -21.10 5.65
N LYS A 91 10.88 -21.68 6.44
CA LYS A 91 11.12 -21.28 7.84
C LYS A 91 11.54 -19.81 7.98
N TYR A 92 12.31 -19.30 7.03
CA TYR A 92 12.70 -17.88 7.02
C TYR A 92 11.47 -17.00 6.75
N ILE A 93 10.63 -17.37 5.78
CA ILE A 93 9.40 -16.64 5.45
C ILE A 93 8.51 -16.53 6.69
N GLU A 94 8.25 -17.66 7.37
CA GLU A 94 7.42 -17.70 8.59
C GLU A 94 7.99 -16.80 9.69
N GLN A 95 9.31 -16.81 9.88
CA GLN A 95 10.00 -15.95 10.87
C GLN A 95 9.90 -14.47 10.51
N GLN A 96 10.13 -14.12 9.24
CA GLN A 96 10.10 -12.72 8.80
C GLN A 96 8.68 -12.16 8.87
N VAL A 97 7.68 -12.90 8.40
CA VAL A 97 6.25 -12.52 8.53
C VAL A 97 5.89 -12.27 9.99
N ALA A 98 6.30 -13.15 10.91
CA ALA A 98 6.03 -12.98 12.34
C ALA A 98 6.79 -11.78 12.96
N SER A 99 7.96 -11.44 12.43
CA SER A 99 8.71 -10.24 12.84
C SER A 99 8.00 -8.97 12.40
N GLU A 100 7.63 -8.90 11.12
CA GLU A 100 6.94 -7.76 10.53
C GLU A 100 5.56 -7.52 11.16
N LEU A 101 4.91 -8.52 11.77
CA LEU A 101 3.62 -8.33 12.46
C LEU A 101 3.74 -7.76 13.89
N LYS A 102 4.91 -7.89 14.52
CA LYS A 102 5.11 -7.50 15.94
C LYS A 102 5.52 -6.04 16.13
N GLU A 103 6.15 -5.48 15.11
CA GLU A 103 6.47 -4.04 15.05
C GLU A 103 5.21 -3.20 14.78
#